data_AF-A0A7V9Q330-F1
#
_entry.id   AF-A0A7V9Q330-F1
#
_cell.length_a   1.000
_cell.length_b   1.000
_cell.length_c   1.000
_cell.angle_alpha   90.00
_cell.angle_beta   90.00
_cell.angle_gamma   90.00
#
_symmetry.space_group_name_H-M   'P 1'
#
loop_
_entity.id
_entity.type
_entity.pdbx_description
1 polymer ?
#
loop_
_entity_poly.entity_id
_entity_poly.type
_entity_poly.pdbx_seq_one_letter_code
_entity_poly.pdbx_strand_id
1 'polypeptide(L)'
;MSIPPPSTRVRAAGPPPEPAASGAEPPAGDRRREICLELPQSRGWRRRSGQLRLHGSQLTLTQPGVLRESLLLAGGRVEVAAVDRSRGTRDGAHGRFPVLQRLGPNAVLPYEQGIQGWLWTSLSGSSLPTLCDPADTPPNFALIFVKPLSDEEVIRCFEPAWVSALADRSPLGSPSVAGLLTVVADVSSAEDAFRRFGVLGPLTDREVPPTMRRHLPGDRPADVHVPVHDRAGTSVAPPGLG
;
A
#
# COMPACT_ATOMS: atom_id res chain seq x y z
N MET A 1 -31.73 -78.71 -45.12
CA MET A 1 -31.00 -79.62 -44.20
C MET A 1 -30.07 -78.77 -43.35
N SER A 2 -30.14 -78.92 -42.02
CA SER A 2 -29.28 -78.27 -41.01
C SER A 2 -27.93 -78.96 -40.88
N ILE A 3 -26.89 -78.24 -40.41
CA ILE A 3 -25.99 -78.53 -39.25
C ILE A 3 -24.75 -77.57 -39.28
N PRO A 4 -24.17 -77.17 -38.12
CA PRO A 4 -23.36 -75.94 -37.90
C PRO A 4 -21.85 -76.21 -37.61
N PRO A 5 -21.14 -75.45 -36.71
CA PRO A 5 -19.98 -74.57 -36.94
C PRO A 5 -18.60 -75.20 -36.55
N PRO A 6 -17.51 -74.40 -36.42
CA PRO A 6 -17.01 -74.21 -35.04
C PRO A 6 -16.38 -72.83 -34.74
N SER A 7 -16.45 -72.48 -33.45
CA SER A 7 -15.73 -71.40 -32.80
C SER A 7 -14.25 -71.76 -32.58
N THR A 8 -13.34 -70.79 -32.69
CA THR A 8 -12.04 -70.87 -31.99
C THR A 8 -11.58 -69.48 -31.55
N ARG A 9 -11.39 -69.33 -30.23
CA ARG A 9 -10.73 -68.20 -29.57
C ARG A 9 -9.21 -68.34 -29.71
N VAL A 10 -8.48 -67.26 -29.97
CA VAL A 10 -7.14 -67.02 -29.39
C VAL A 10 -6.99 -65.53 -29.07
N ARG A 11 -6.24 -65.27 -28.00
CA ARG A 11 -6.17 -64.07 -27.15
C ARG A 11 -4.77 -63.44 -27.30
N ALA A 12 -4.72 -62.10 -27.18
CA ALA A 12 -3.61 -61.24 -26.76
C ALA A 12 -2.38 -60.99 -27.69
N ALA A 13 -2.20 -59.71 -28.04
CA ALA A 13 -0.94 -58.95 -27.86
C ALA A 13 -1.27 -57.43 -27.87
N GLY A 14 -0.60 -56.66 -27.01
CA GLY A 14 -0.88 -55.25 -26.68
C GLY A 14 -0.40 -54.18 -27.68
N PRO A 15 -0.24 -52.91 -27.24
CA PRO A 15 -0.79 -51.70 -27.89
C PRO A 15 0.19 -50.95 -28.83
N PRO A 16 -0.30 -49.92 -29.57
CA PRO A 16 -0.10 -48.54 -29.11
C PRO A 16 -1.38 -47.68 -29.23
N PRO A 17 -1.63 -46.68 -28.35
CA PRO A 17 -2.69 -45.70 -28.56
C PRO A 17 -2.12 -44.38 -29.11
N GLU A 18 -2.79 -43.80 -30.10
CA GLU A 18 -3.05 -42.36 -30.32
C GLU A 18 -3.72 -42.15 -31.70
N PRO A 19 -4.55 -41.11 -31.93
CA PRO A 19 -4.53 -39.80 -31.29
C PRO A 19 -5.82 -39.43 -30.55
N ALA A 20 -5.67 -38.77 -29.40
CA ALA A 20 -6.76 -38.18 -28.64
C ALA A 20 -7.37 -36.99 -29.41
N ALA A 21 -8.68 -37.05 -29.58
CA ALA A 21 -9.49 -35.97 -30.10
C ALA A 21 -9.42 -34.73 -29.20
N SER A 22 -9.27 -33.59 -29.87
CA SER A 22 -9.32 -32.23 -29.35
C SER A 22 -10.54 -31.99 -28.46
N GLY A 23 -10.33 -31.95 -27.15
CA GLY A 23 -11.17 -31.22 -26.22
C GLY A 23 -10.47 -29.89 -25.94
N ALA A 24 -10.99 -28.80 -26.51
CA ALA A 24 -10.49 -27.47 -26.29
C ALA A 24 -10.44 -27.15 -24.78
N GLU A 25 -9.24 -26.88 -24.26
CA GLU A 25 -9.07 -26.22 -22.97
C GLU A 25 -9.81 -24.87 -23.02
N PRO A 26 -10.52 -24.47 -21.94
CA PRO A 26 -11.04 -23.13 -21.87
C PRO A 26 -9.87 -22.14 -21.99
N PRO A 27 -10.04 -21.01 -22.70
CA PRO A 27 -8.96 -20.04 -22.88
C PRO A 27 -8.46 -19.61 -21.50
N ALA A 28 -7.15 -19.61 -21.32
CA ALA A 28 -6.47 -19.15 -20.11
C ALA A 28 -6.93 -17.72 -19.78
N GLY A 29 -7.99 -17.62 -18.97
CA GLY A 29 -8.49 -16.37 -18.43
C GLY A 29 -7.37 -15.71 -17.64
N ASP A 30 -7.16 -14.43 -17.96
CA ASP A 30 -6.23 -13.48 -17.37
C ASP A 30 -5.77 -13.88 -15.95
N ARG A 31 -4.64 -14.61 -15.90
CA ARG A 31 -4.00 -15.05 -14.66
C ARG A 31 -3.37 -13.83 -14.00
N ARG A 32 -4.18 -12.95 -13.40
CA ARG A 32 -3.71 -11.96 -12.42
C ARG A 32 -3.12 -12.74 -11.25
N ARG A 33 -1.83 -13.05 -11.36
CA ARG A 33 -1.08 -13.81 -10.37
C ARG A 33 -1.21 -13.09 -9.04
N GLU A 34 -1.69 -13.83 -8.05
CA GLU A 34 -1.60 -13.40 -6.67
C GLU A 34 -0.14 -13.20 -6.29
N ILE A 35 0.19 -12.02 -5.75
CA ILE A 35 1.51 -11.72 -5.21
C ILE A 35 1.38 -11.66 -3.69
N CYS A 36 2.19 -12.43 -2.99
CA CYS A 36 2.27 -12.43 -1.53
C CYS A 36 3.60 -11.84 -1.09
N LEU A 37 3.55 -10.78 -0.27
CA LEU A 37 4.72 -10.13 0.31
C LEU A 37 4.76 -10.44 1.81
N GLU A 38 5.90 -10.93 2.28
CA GLU A 38 6.07 -11.24 3.70
C GLU A 38 6.38 -9.99 4.51
N LEU A 39 5.67 -9.86 5.63
CA LEU A 39 5.91 -8.83 6.63
C LEU A 39 6.67 -9.49 7.80
N PRO A 40 7.99 -9.26 7.93
CA PRO A 40 8.76 -9.81 9.02
C PRO A 40 8.23 -9.30 10.37
N GLN A 41 8.16 -10.20 11.35
CA GLN A 41 7.92 -9.81 12.74
C GLN A 41 9.23 -9.71 13.51
N SER A 42 9.27 -8.78 14.46
CA SER A 42 10.30 -8.62 15.47
C SER A 42 10.55 -9.94 16.23
N ARG A 43 11.81 -10.17 16.63
CA ARG A 43 12.31 -11.49 17.06
C ARG A 43 11.52 -12.08 18.24
N GLY A 44 10.94 -13.27 18.03
CA GLY A 44 10.31 -14.08 19.08
C GLY A 44 10.01 -15.50 18.56
N TRP A 45 10.46 -16.53 19.29
CA TRP A 45 10.73 -17.92 18.84
C TRP A 45 9.57 -18.75 18.28
N ARG A 46 8.36 -18.21 18.08
CA ARG A 46 7.27 -18.90 17.38
C ARG A 46 6.30 -17.88 16.82
N ARG A 47 6.52 -17.32 15.61
CA ARG A 47 5.55 -16.37 15.07
C ARG A 47 5.29 -16.58 13.57
N ARG A 48 3.99 -16.63 13.26
CA ARG A 48 3.45 -16.54 11.91
C ARG A 48 3.82 -15.17 11.36
N SER A 49 4.45 -15.13 10.19
CA SER A 49 4.74 -13.87 9.49
C SER A 49 3.42 -13.19 9.10
N GLY A 50 3.44 -11.86 9.09
CA GLY A 50 2.39 -11.12 8.42
C GLY A 50 2.50 -11.27 6.92
N GLN A 51 1.41 -10.98 6.23
CA GLN A 51 1.34 -11.08 4.79
C GLN A 51 0.57 -9.90 4.21
N LEU A 52 1.08 -9.39 3.11
CA LEU A 52 0.39 -8.44 2.26
C LEU A 52 0.17 -9.12 0.91
N ARG A 53 -1.09 -9.42 0.59
CA ARG A 53 -1.47 -10.13 -0.63
C ARG A 53 -2.11 -9.16 -1.61
N LEU A 54 -1.66 -9.18 -2.85
CA LEU A 54 -2.19 -8.39 -3.95
C LEU A 54 -2.85 -9.37 -4.93
N HIS A 55 -4.17 -9.24 -5.11
CA HIS A 55 -4.94 -10.07 -6.02
C HIS A 55 -6.01 -9.25 -6.73
N GLY A 56 -6.01 -9.28 -8.07
CA GLY A 56 -6.93 -8.49 -8.87
C GLY A 56 -6.70 -6.98 -8.67
N SER A 57 -7.67 -6.29 -8.09
CA SER A 57 -7.57 -4.90 -7.66
C SER A 57 -7.70 -4.79 -6.14
N GLN A 58 -7.38 -5.84 -5.39
CA GLN A 58 -7.54 -5.88 -3.94
C GLN A 58 -6.20 -6.12 -3.26
N LEU A 59 -5.97 -5.40 -2.18
CA LEU A 59 -4.88 -5.61 -1.24
C LEU A 59 -5.48 -6.20 0.04
N THR A 60 -4.93 -7.33 0.49
CA THR A 60 -5.32 -8.00 1.72
C THR A 60 -4.16 -7.99 2.68
N LEU A 61 -4.33 -7.37 3.85
CA LEU A 61 -3.34 -7.33 4.91
C LEU A 61 -3.71 -8.31 6.03
N THR A 62 -2.77 -9.15 6.42
CA THR A 62 -2.86 -10.01 7.59
C THR A 62 -1.64 -9.78 8.46
N GLN A 63 -1.85 -9.44 9.73
CA GLN A 63 -0.76 -9.21 10.68
C GLN A 63 -1.10 -9.84 12.03
N PRO A 64 -0.58 -11.05 12.33
CA PRO A 64 -0.86 -11.73 13.60
C PRO A 64 -0.48 -10.88 14.81
N GLY A 65 -1.39 -10.77 15.79
CA GLY A 65 -1.20 -9.97 17.01
C GLY A 65 -1.51 -8.48 16.84
N VAL A 66 -1.86 -8.03 15.63
CA VAL A 66 -2.39 -6.69 15.37
C VAL A 66 -3.80 -6.76 14.78
N LEU A 67 -4.02 -7.70 13.85
CA LEU A 67 -5.29 -7.93 13.18
C LEU A 67 -5.93 -9.24 13.64
N ARG A 68 -7.23 -9.18 13.98
CA ARG A 68 -8.08 -10.34 14.30
C ARG A 68 -8.56 -11.05 13.05
N GLU A 69 -8.82 -10.27 12.01
CA GLU A 69 -9.22 -10.72 10.67
C GLU A 69 -8.43 -9.93 9.61
N SER A 70 -8.36 -10.46 8.39
CA SER A 70 -7.66 -9.78 7.31
C SER A 70 -8.33 -8.45 6.95
N LEU A 71 -7.53 -7.39 6.85
CA LEU A 71 -8.00 -6.10 6.36
C LEU A 71 -8.04 -6.13 4.83
N LEU A 72 -9.24 -6.00 4.26
CA LEU A 72 -9.47 -6.00 2.82
C LEU A 72 -9.58 -4.56 2.31
N LEU A 73 -8.65 -4.18 1.42
CA LEU A 73 -8.58 -2.86 0.82
C LEU A 73 -8.81 -2.98 -0.69
N ALA A 74 -9.93 -2.43 -1.15
CA ALA A 74 -10.18 -2.30 -2.59
C ALA A 74 -9.20 -1.29 -3.21
N GLY A 75 -8.87 -1.50 -4.48
CA GLY A 75 -8.04 -0.61 -5.27
C GLY A 75 -8.66 0.78 -5.33
N GLY A 76 -7.82 1.81 -5.21
CA GLY A 76 -8.27 3.19 -5.06
C GLY A 76 -8.73 3.58 -3.65
N ARG A 77 -8.76 2.65 -2.67
CA ARG A 77 -8.85 3.00 -1.23
C ARG A 77 -7.49 3.15 -0.58
N VAL A 78 -6.41 2.70 -1.22
CA VAL A 78 -5.05 2.71 -0.68
C VAL A 78 -4.04 3.19 -1.72
N GLU A 79 -3.17 4.09 -1.27
CA GLU A 79 -1.93 4.48 -1.94
C GLU A 79 -0.76 3.91 -1.14
N VAL A 80 0.26 3.44 -1.83
CA VAL A 80 1.45 2.84 -1.25
C VAL A 80 2.65 3.70 -1.59
N ALA A 81 3.44 4.03 -0.58
CA ALA A 81 4.74 4.66 -0.78
C ALA A 81 5.85 3.74 -0.29
N ALA A 82 6.88 3.58 -1.12
CA ALA A 82 8.12 2.94 -0.73
C ALA A 82 9.04 3.95 -0.05
N VAL A 83 9.91 3.46 0.83
CA VAL A 83 10.96 4.30 1.40
C VAL A 83 11.91 4.75 0.31
N ASP A 84 12.22 6.04 0.29
CA ASP A 84 13.35 6.52 -0.48
C ASP A 84 14.65 6.07 0.21
N ARG A 85 15.30 5.06 -0.36
CA ARG A 85 16.57 4.51 0.15
C ARG A 85 17.76 5.42 -0.14
N SER A 86 17.61 6.36 -1.06
CA SER A 86 18.73 7.12 -1.60
C SER A 86 19.07 8.33 -0.74
N ARG A 87 18.10 8.89 0.00
CA ARG A 87 18.26 10.19 0.66
C ARG A 87 17.31 10.35 1.85
N GLY A 88 17.73 11.18 2.81
CA GLY A 88 16.95 11.51 4.00
C GLY A 88 17.76 11.70 5.27
N THR A 89 19.09 11.72 5.20
CA THR A 89 19.92 11.99 6.38
C THR A 89 20.29 13.47 6.47
N ARG A 90 20.04 14.09 7.62
CA ARG A 90 20.44 15.45 7.95
C ARG A 90 20.87 15.51 9.41
N ASP A 91 22.09 16.00 9.66
CA ASP A 91 22.69 16.05 11.01
C ASP A 91 22.60 14.72 11.79
N GLY A 92 22.75 13.59 11.08
CA GLY A 92 22.64 12.25 11.66
C GLY A 92 21.21 11.76 11.93
N ALA A 93 20.18 12.58 11.72
CA ALA A 93 18.78 12.17 11.75
C ALA A 93 18.30 11.71 10.37
N HIS A 94 17.36 10.76 10.31
CA HIS A 94 16.88 10.17 9.06
C HIS A 94 15.38 10.40 8.88
N GLY A 95 14.97 10.88 7.71
CA GLY A 95 13.59 10.96 7.25
C GLY A 95 13.26 9.80 6.32
N ARG A 96 11.99 9.36 6.34
CA ARG A 96 11.45 8.35 5.43
C ARG A 96 10.11 8.80 4.87
N PHE A 97 9.84 8.37 3.64
CA PHE A 97 8.66 8.74 2.86
C PHE A 97 8.54 10.27 2.72
N PRO A 98 9.35 10.88 1.83
CA PRO A 98 9.29 12.31 1.58
C PRO A 98 7.90 12.69 1.08
N VAL A 99 7.35 13.77 1.63
CA VAL A 99 6.10 14.38 1.17
C VAL A 99 6.47 15.49 0.20
N LEU A 100 6.21 15.26 -1.09
CA LEU A 100 6.58 16.15 -2.17
C LEU A 100 5.52 17.22 -2.40
N GLN A 101 5.97 18.41 -2.78
CA GLN A 101 5.11 19.50 -3.21
C GLN A 101 4.47 19.12 -4.54
N ARG A 102 3.15 19.23 -4.56
CA ARG A 102 2.34 19.01 -5.75
C ARG A 102 2.24 20.31 -6.57
N LEU A 103 2.47 20.21 -7.87
CA LEU A 103 2.31 21.29 -8.85
C LEU A 103 0.95 21.25 -9.55
N GLY A 104 0.30 20.09 -9.55
CA GLY A 104 -1.01 19.88 -10.16
C GLY A 104 -1.50 18.45 -9.88
N PRO A 105 -2.61 18.00 -10.49
CA PRO A 105 -3.20 16.70 -10.17
C PRO A 105 -2.24 15.51 -10.29
N ASN A 106 -1.33 15.55 -11.27
CA ASN A 106 -0.39 14.46 -11.60
C ASN A 106 1.08 14.91 -11.63
N ALA A 107 1.36 16.17 -11.27
CA ALA A 107 2.70 16.74 -11.35
C ALA A 107 3.20 17.07 -9.95
N VAL A 108 4.40 16.62 -9.62
CA VAL A 108 5.08 16.89 -8.34
C VAL A 108 6.44 17.51 -8.62
N LEU A 109 6.88 18.40 -7.72
CA LEU A 109 8.25 18.89 -7.74
C LEU A 109 9.21 17.73 -7.48
N PRO A 110 10.35 17.69 -8.18
CA PRO A 110 11.40 16.73 -7.89
C PRO A 110 11.87 16.83 -6.45
N TYR A 111 12.37 15.69 -5.96
CA TYR A 111 12.80 15.51 -4.59
C TYR A 111 13.82 16.57 -4.11
N GLU A 112 14.75 17.00 -4.97
CA GLU A 112 15.80 17.97 -4.62
C GLU A 112 15.27 19.35 -4.23
N GLN A 113 14.04 19.68 -4.64
CA GLN A 113 13.45 21.01 -4.52
C GLN A 113 12.10 20.99 -3.81
N GLY A 114 11.44 19.82 -3.76
CA GLY A 114 10.02 19.70 -3.44
C GLY A 114 9.68 19.07 -2.09
N ILE A 115 10.64 18.70 -1.24
CA ILE A 115 10.30 18.06 0.04
C ILE A 115 9.68 19.09 0.99
N GLN A 116 8.41 18.88 1.33
CA GLN A 116 7.68 19.67 2.32
C GLN A 116 7.72 19.07 3.73
N GLY A 117 8.30 17.87 3.86
CA GLY A 117 8.42 17.14 5.12
C GLY A 117 8.47 15.63 4.89
N TRP A 118 8.33 14.90 5.98
CA TRP A 118 8.50 13.45 6.04
C TRP A 118 7.32 12.81 6.75
N LEU A 119 6.93 11.60 6.35
CA LEU A 119 5.91 10.86 7.10
C LEU A 119 6.48 10.21 8.36
N TRP A 120 7.77 9.89 8.36
CA TRP A 120 8.48 9.27 9.48
C TRP A 120 9.87 9.88 9.63
N THR A 121 10.33 10.11 10.86
CA THR A 121 11.73 10.47 11.16
C THR A 121 12.29 9.65 12.31
N SER A 122 13.61 9.48 12.36
CA SER A 122 14.28 8.77 13.46
C SER A 122 14.16 9.49 14.80
N LEU A 123 13.92 10.81 14.80
CA LEU A 123 13.80 11.61 16.02
C LEU A 123 12.39 11.59 16.62
N SER A 124 11.36 11.57 15.77
CA SER A 124 9.96 11.77 16.20
C SER A 124 9.01 10.64 15.82
N GLY A 125 9.51 9.60 15.14
CA GLY A 125 8.69 8.52 14.60
C GLY A 125 7.73 9.03 13.53
N SER A 126 6.50 8.51 13.55
CA SER A 126 5.43 8.88 12.62
C SER A 126 4.13 9.20 13.36
N SER A 127 3.26 9.96 12.70
CA SER A 127 1.85 10.09 13.10
C SER A 127 1.03 8.83 12.85
N LEU A 128 1.53 7.92 11.98
CA LEU A 128 0.82 6.70 11.63
C LEU A 128 1.22 5.52 12.53
N PRO A 129 0.26 4.63 12.83
CA PRO A 129 0.57 3.36 13.48
C PRO A 129 1.55 2.53 12.65
N THR A 130 2.48 1.88 13.35
CA THR A 130 3.46 0.98 12.74
C THR A 130 3.12 -0.47 13.07
N LEU A 131 3.16 -1.35 12.07
CA LEU A 131 2.89 -2.79 12.20
C LEU A 131 4.12 -3.61 12.59
N CYS A 132 5.29 -2.98 12.60
CA CYS A 132 6.55 -3.52 13.07
C CYS A 132 7.00 -2.78 14.33
N ASP A 133 7.89 -3.40 15.12
CA ASP A 133 8.57 -2.68 16.19
C ASP A 133 9.57 -1.69 15.58
N PRO A 134 9.37 -0.37 15.76
CA PRO A 134 10.26 0.64 15.20
C PRO A 134 11.67 0.61 15.83
N ALA A 135 11.85 -0.02 17.00
CA ALA A 135 13.16 -0.14 17.65
C ALA A 135 14.08 -1.15 16.93
N ASP A 136 13.50 -2.21 16.35
CA ASP A 136 14.26 -3.25 15.65
C ASP A 136 14.57 -2.87 14.21
N THR A 137 13.56 -2.38 13.47
CA THR A 137 13.71 -2.07 12.05
C THR A 137 12.76 -0.95 11.65
N PRO A 138 13.27 0.16 11.10
CA PRO A 138 12.42 1.26 10.66
C PRO A 138 11.58 0.85 9.43
N PRO A 139 10.35 1.38 9.29
CA PRO A 139 9.43 1.00 8.22
C PRO A 139 10.00 1.32 6.83
N ASN A 140 9.66 0.49 5.85
CA ASN A 140 10.09 0.65 4.45
C ASN A 140 8.93 0.78 3.46
N PHE A 141 7.68 0.56 3.89
CA PHE A 141 6.48 0.90 3.15
C PHE A 141 5.47 1.64 4.03
N ALA A 142 4.74 2.56 3.41
CA ALA A 142 3.58 3.23 3.98
C ALA A 142 2.34 2.87 3.16
N LEU A 143 1.30 2.38 3.82
CA LEU A 143 -0.04 2.17 3.27
C LEU A 143 -0.90 3.35 3.70
N ILE A 144 -1.22 4.27 2.79
CA ILE A 144 -2.03 5.45 3.07
C ILE A 144 -3.44 5.21 2.56
N PHE A 145 -4.43 5.41 3.44
CA PHE A 145 -5.81 5.22 3.04
C PHE A 145 -6.38 6.53 2.49
N VAL A 146 -6.96 6.45 1.29
CA VAL A 146 -7.62 7.60 0.64
C VAL A 146 -8.74 8.16 1.53
N LYS A 147 -9.40 7.28 2.29
CA LYS A 147 -10.27 7.63 3.41
C LYS A 147 -9.76 6.88 4.64
N PRO A 148 -9.57 7.55 5.80
CA PRO A 148 -9.25 6.85 7.04
C PRO A 148 -10.24 5.71 7.31
N LEU A 149 -9.75 4.63 7.92
CA LEU A 149 -10.62 3.55 8.37
C LEU A 149 -11.59 4.08 9.42
N SER A 150 -12.86 3.69 9.31
CA SER A 150 -13.86 4.05 10.30
C SER A 150 -13.63 3.30 11.62
N ASP A 151 -14.19 3.83 12.71
CA ASP A 151 -14.15 3.17 14.03
C ASP A 151 -14.70 1.73 13.96
N GLU A 152 -15.75 1.51 13.16
CA GLU A 152 -16.32 0.19 12.92
C GLU A 152 -15.32 -0.75 12.22
N GLU A 153 -14.64 -0.28 11.16
CA GLU A 153 -13.62 -1.07 10.46
C GLU A 153 -12.44 -1.39 11.40
N VAL A 154 -12.03 -0.42 12.21
CA VAL A 154 -10.91 -0.57 13.15
C VAL A 154 -11.26 -1.55 14.27
N ILE A 155 -12.41 -1.40 14.93
CA ILE A 155 -12.86 -2.28 16.02
C ILE A 155 -13.08 -3.71 15.53
N ARG A 156 -13.59 -3.87 14.30
CA ARG A 156 -13.82 -5.19 13.71
C ARG A 156 -12.52 -5.89 13.35
N CYS A 157 -11.60 -5.20 12.68
CA CYS A 157 -10.43 -5.84 12.09
C CYS A 157 -9.22 -5.93 13.04
N PHE A 158 -9.06 -5.01 14.00
CA PHE A 158 -7.86 -4.94 14.85
C PHE A 158 -8.06 -5.60 16.22
N GLU A 159 -6.96 -6.06 16.80
CA GLU A 159 -6.94 -6.61 18.15
C GLU A 159 -7.38 -5.54 19.18
N PRO A 160 -8.27 -5.85 20.15
CA PRO A 160 -8.82 -4.84 21.04
C PRO A 160 -7.75 -4.12 21.86
N ALA A 161 -6.70 -4.83 22.28
CA ALA A 161 -5.56 -4.25 22.98
C ALA A 161 -4.80 -3.23 22.10
N TRP A 162 -4.72 -3.49 20.79
CA TRP A 162 -4.10 -2.58 19.83
C TRP A 162 -4.96 -1.33 19.62
N VAL A 163 -6.29 -1.50 19.51
CA VAL A 163 -7.25 -0.39 19.38
C VAL A 163 -7.23 0.49 20.63
N SER A 164 -7.21 -0.09 21.83
CA SER A 164 -7.10 0.65 23.09
C SER A 164 -5.82 1.48 23.13
N ALA A 165 -4.67 0.87 22.82
CA ALA A 165 -3.39 1.58 22.78
C ALA A 165 -3.35 2.70 21.71
N LEU A 166 -4.12 2.56 20.63
CA LEU A 166 -4.28 3.63 19.64
C LEU A 166 -5.16 4.77 20.17
N ALA A 167 -6.30 4.44 20.79
CA ALA A 167 -7.22 5.41 21.38
C ALA A 167 -6.55 6.22 22.50
N ASP A 168 -5.73 5.59 23.34
CA ASP A 168 -4.98 6.25 24.43
C ASP A 168 -4.00 7.32 23.92
N ARG A 169 -3.54 7.21 22.66
CA ARG A 169 -2.68 8.19 21.99
C ARG A 169 -3.46 9.23 21.21
N SER A 170 -4.77 9.04 21.04
CA SER A 170 -5.66 9.94 20.29
C SER A 170 -6.27 10.97 21.25
N PRO A 171 -6.06 12.28 21.01
CA PRO A 171 -6.66 13.33 21.85
C PRO A 171 -8.20 13.33 21.82
N LEU A 172 -8.80 12.70 20.81
CA LEU A 172 -10.25 12.61 20.64
C LEU A 172 -10.84 11.27 21.11
N GLY A 173 -10.01 10.33 21.58
CA GLY A 173 -10.44 8.99 22.02
C GLY A 173 -10.98 8.07 20.92
N SER A 174 -11.23 8.58 19.71
CA SER A 174 -11.65 7.79 18.54
C SER A 174 -10.44 7.32 17.72
N PRO A 175 -10.35 6.02 17.39
CA PRO A 175 -9.21 5.43 16.71
C PRO A 175 -9.32 5.55 15.17
N SER A 176 -9.35 6.78 14.63
CA SER A 176 -9.27 6.97 13.18
C SER A 176 -7.87 6.63 12.67
N VAL A 177 -7.77 5.67 11.74
CA VAL A 177 -6.49 5.24 11.14
C VAL A 177 -6.39 5.76 9.71
N ALA A 178 -5.53 6.76 9.48
CA ALA A 178 -5.28 7.32 8.14
C ALA A 178 -4.33 6.47 7.27
N GLY A 179 -3.60 5.54 7.88
CA GLY A 179 -2.66 4.67 7.20
C GLY A 179 -1.87 3.79 8.16
N LEU A 180 -1.02 2.94 7.61
CA LEU A 180 -0.18 1.99 8.35
C LEU A 180 1.24 2.00 7.80
N LEU A 181 2.23 1.96 8.68
CA LEU A 181 3.63 1.76 8.30
C LEU A 181 4.02 0.30 8.50
N THR A 182 4.76 -0.26 7.55
CA THR A 182 5.18 -1.67 7.61
C THR A 182 6.60 -1.87 7.09
N VAL A 183 7.12 -3.06 7.38
CA VAL A 183 8.36 -3.57 6.81
C VAL A 183 7.99 -4.72 5.88
N VAL A 184 8.55 -4.72 4.68
CA VAL A 184 8.54 -5.86 3.75
C VAL A 184 9.97 -6.33 3.58
N ALA A 185 10.19 -7.66 3.57
CA ALA A 185 11.53 -8.23 3.47
C ALA A 185 12.20 -7.95 2.11
N ASP A 186 11.52 -8.27 1.01
CA ASP A 186 11.99 -8.00 -0.35
C ASP A 186 11.35 -6.73 -0.90
N VAL A 187 12.02 -5.62 -0.66
CA VAL A 187 11.51 -4.30 -1.03
C VAL A 187 11.48 -4.09 -2.55
N SER A 188 12.43 -4.66 -3.30
CA SER A 188 12.47 -4.49 -4.76
C SER A 188 11.32 -5.26 -5.43
N SER A 189 11.07 -6.50 -5.00
CA SER A 189 9.91 -7.28 -5.47
C SER A 189 8.59 -6.62 -5.07
N ALA A 190 8.52 -6.05 -3.87
CA ALA A 190 7.35 -5.32 -3.39
C ALA A 190 7.06 -4.06 -4.22
N GLU A 191 8.06 -3.23 -4.51
CA GLU A 191 7.91 -2.05 -5.38
C GLU A 191 7.40 -2.44 -6.77
N ASP A 192 7.96 -3.48 -7.38
CA ASP A 192 7.51 -3.97 -8.68
C ASP A 192 6.07 -4.49 -8.62
N ALA A 193 5.69 -5.17 -7.55
CA ALA A 193 4.33 -5.62 -7.32
C ALA A 193 3.37 -4.42 -7.19
N PHE A 194 3.64 -3.47 -6.30
CA PHE A 194 2.78 -2.29 -6.11
C PHE A 194 2.66 -1.43 -7.38
N ARG A 195 3.75 -1.30 -8.16
CA ARG A 195 3.73 -0.60 -9.44
C ARG A 195 2.84 -1.31 -10.46
N ARG A 196 2.91 -2.64 -10.56
CA ARG A 196 2.02 -3.44 -11.44
C ARG A 196 0.55 -3.33 -11.05
N PHE A 197 0.26 -3.20 -9.76
CA PHE A 197 -1.10 -3.02 -9.25
C PHE A 197 -1.58 -1.57 -9.27
N GLY A 198 -0.73 -0.62 -9.69
CA GLY A 198 -1.09 0.80 -9.84
C GLY A 198 -1.36 1.52 -8.52
N VAL A 199 -0.81 1.02 -7.41
CA VAL A 199 -0.98 1.62 -6.07
C VAL A 199 0.31 2.25 -5.55
N LEU A 200 1.44 2.12 -6.25
CA LEU A 200 2.69 2.77 -5.85
C LEU A 200 2.73 4.21 -6.36
N GLY A 201 2.89 5.18 -5.46
CA GLY A 201 2.95 6.60 -5.81
C GLY A 201 3.84 7.43 -4.87
N PRO A 202 4.27 8.62 -5.32
CA PRO A 202 4.89 9.59 -4.43
C PRO A 202 3.85 10.12 -3.43
N LEU A 203 4.27 10.42 -2.20
CA LEU A 203 3.39 11.08 -1.23
C LEU A 203 3.36 12.58 -1.47
N THR A 204 2.17 13.15 -1.43
CA THR A 204 1.96 14.60 -1.55
C THR A 204 1.07 15.13 -0.42
N ASP A 205 0.70 16.39 -0.51
CA ASP A 205 -0.30 17.03 0.36
C ASP A 205 -1.68 16.38 0.28
N ARG A 206 -1.99 15.68 -0.82
CA ARG A 206 -3.24 14.94 -0.99
C ARG A 206 -3.35 13.75 -0.06
N GLU A 207 -2.27 12.99 0.09
CA GLU A 207 -2.22 11.78 0.91
C GLU A 207 -1.78 12.11 2.33
N VAL A 208 -0.87 13.07 2.51
CA VAL A 208 -0.27 13.43 3.79
C VAL A 208 -0.47 14.94 4.09
N PRO A 209 -1.50 15.30 4.88
CA PRO A 209 -1.74 16.67 5.27
C PRO A 209 -0.61 17.21 6.15
N PRO A 210 -0.45 18.55 6.26
CA PRO A 210 0.62 19.17 7.05
C PRO A 210 0.73 18.67 8.50
N THR A 211 -0.39 18.36 9.14
CA THR A 211 -0.45 17.86 10.54
C THR A 211 0.19 16.48 10.73
N MET A 212 0.26 15.67 9.66
CA MET A 212 0.87 14.35 9.68
C MET A 212 2.36 14.37 9.36
N ARG A 213 2.88 15.50 8.86
CA ARG A 213 4.28 15.66 8.47
C ARG A 213 5.18 15.80 9.68
N ARG A 214 6.43 15.42 9.47
CA ARG A 214 7.56 15.53 10.39
C ARG A 214 8.70 16.23 9.67
N HIS A 215 9.59 16.82 10.45
CA HIS A 215 10.70 17.61 9.94
C HIS A 215 11.99 17.12 10.57
N LEU A 216 13.05 17.10 9.78
CA LEU A 216 14.40 16.94 10.28
C LEU A 216 14.95 18.30 10.75
N PRO A 217 15.99 18.31 11.60
CA PRO A 217 16.67 19.54 11.98
C PRO A 217 17.10 20.32 10.72
N GLY A 218 16.77 21.61 10.65
CA GLY A 218 17.12 22.46 9.51
C GLY A 218 16.23 22.30 8.28
N ASP A 219 15.19 21.45 8.32
CA ASP A 219 14.12 21.53 7.33
C ASP A 219 13.41 22.88 7.50
N ARG A 220 13.39 23.68 6.42
CA ARG A 220 12.53 24.86 6.40
C ARG A 220 11.10 24.37 6.27
N PRO A 221 10.17 24.84 7.12
CA PRO A 221 8.75 24.74 6.78
C PRO A 221 8.58 25.30 5.37
N ALA A 222 7.73 24.66 4.55
CA ALA A 222 7.23 25.34 3.37
C ALA A 222 6.37 26.51 3.90
N ASP A 223 7.00 27.66 4.14
CA ASP A 223 6.26 28.87 4.45
C ASP A 223 5.30 29.06 3.29
N VAL A 224 4.01 28.96 3.58
CA VAL A 224 2.96 29.37 2.67
C VAL A 224 2.97 30.89 2.67
N HIS A 225 4.02 31.48 2.09
CA HIS A 225 3.92 32.80 1.54
C HIS A 225 3.05 32.66 0.29
N VAL A 226 1.73 32.73 0.47
CA VAL A 226 0.88 33.23 -0.61
C VAL A 226 1.32 34.69 -0.75
N PRO A 227 2.00 35.10 -1.83
CA PRO A 227 2.05 36.51 -2.12
C PRO A 227 0.59 36.93 -2.28
N VAL A 228 0.08 37.71 -1.31
CA VAL A 228 -1.13 38.48 -1.51
C VAL A 228 -0.78 39.44 -2.64
N HIS A 229 -1.08 39.02 -3.87
CA HIS A 229 -1.15 39.98 -4.97
C HIS A 229 -2.34 40.87 -4.62
N ASP A 230 -2.01 42.07 -4.14
CA ASP A 230 -2.90 43.22 -4.17
C ASP A 230 -3.32 43.43 -5.62
N ARG A 231 -4.39 42.74 -6.03
CA ARG A 231 -5.18 43.07 -7.22
C ARG A 231 -6.46 43.73 -6.73
N ALA A 232 -6.30 44.86 -6.07
CA ALA A 232 -7.35 45.85 -5.88
C ALA A 232 -6.82 47.16 -6.47
N GLY A 233 -7.04 47.38 -7.78
CA GLY A 233 -6.53 48.61 -8.39
C GLY A 233 -6.87 48.88 -9.85
N THR A 234 -7.68 48.08 -10.54
CA THR A 234 -8.20 48.46 -11.88
C THR A 234 -9.52 47.73 -12.17
N SER A 235 -10.58 48.07 -11.43
CA SER A 235 -11.95 47.84 -11.89
C SER A 235 -12.38 49.10 -12.64
N VAL A 236 -12.38 49.05 -13.98
CA VAL A 236 -13.01 50.08 -14.82
C VAL A 236 -14.44 49.61 -15.06
N ALA A 237 -15.42 50.42 -14.66
CA ALA A 237 -16.84 50.11 -14.87
C ALA A 237 -17.15 50.00 -16.38
N PRO A 238 -18.03 49.07 -16.80
CA PRO A 238 -18.42 48.95 -18.19
C PRO A 238 -19.22 50.19 -18.65
N PRO A 239 -19.04 50.67 -19.90
CA PRO A 239 -19.80 51.81 -20.41
C PRO A 239 -21.29 51.44 -20.53
N GLY A 240 -22.13 52.11 -19.74
CA GLY A 240 -23.58 52.06 -19.85
C GLY A 240 -24.10 53.04 -20.90
N LEU A 241 -25.05 52.57 -21.70
CA LEU A 241 -25.77 53.30 -22.75
C LEU A 241 -26.42 54.60 -22.26
N GLY A 242 -26.23 55.67 -23.04
CA GLY A 242 -27.07 56.86 -23.09
C GLY A 242 -27.55 57.08 -24.51
#